data_AF-A0A5D4SFD0-F1
#
_entry.id   AF-A0A5D4SFD0-F1
#
_cell.length_a   1.000
_cell.length_b   1.000
_cell.length_c   1.000
_cell.angle_alpha   90.00
_cell.angle_beta   90.00
_cell.angle_gamma   90.00
#
_symmetry.space_group_name_H-M   'P 1'
#
loop_
_entity.id
_entity.type
_entity.pdbx_description
1 polymer ?
#
loop_
_entity_poly.entity_id
_entity_poly.type
_entity_poly.pdbx_seq_one_letter_code
_entity_poly.pdbx_strand_id
1 'polypeptide(L)'
;MKKPNDFDMFLAMATDVFIQKDTDYDSRFMRGMMKLDARTLWEWEVDKKLDRLRTWLTRGELLVKEEGVENSVVDLFNYTVQYVYYVQVYVNGMNYLKPHNIQGWQEKRERNFYHVASKLKPEEWVKFLESKGRIQKEERVLKALLLEFMGA
;
A
#
# COMPACT_ATOMS: atom_id res chain seq x y z
N MET A 1 -1.25 17.53 5.24
CA MET A 1 -1.38 17.97 3.84
C MET A 1 -2.86 18.34 3.65
N LYS A 2 -3.36 18.77 2.47
CA LYS A 2 -4.83 18.82 2.29
C LYS A 2 -5.26 17.44 1.77
N LYS A 3 -6.36 16.90 2.30
CA LYS A 3 -6.99 15.66 1.81
C LYS A 3 -7.19 15.75 0.29
N PRO A 4 -6.89 14.70 -0.49
CA PRO A 4 -7.10 14.72 -1.93
C PRO A 4 -8.59 14.84 -2.25
N ASN A 5 -8.91 15.62 -3.29
CA ASN A 5 -10.30 15.87 -3.70
C ASN A 5 -10.89 14.75 -4.55
N ASP A 6 -10.03 13.98 -5.22
CA ASP A 6 -10.39 12.87 -6.10
C ASP A 6 -9.27 11.80 -6.09
N PHE A 7 -9.54 10.69 -6.78
CA PHE A 7 -8.61 9.56 -6.86
C PHE A 7 -7.32 9.89 -7.62
N ASP A 8 -7.35 10.80 -8.59
CA ASP A 8 -6.15 11.15 -9.36
C ASP A 8 -5.18 11.97 -8.51
N MET A 9 -5.69 12.90 -7.70
CA MET A 9 -4.93 13.61 -6.67
C MET A 9 -4.37 12.65 -5.62
N PHE A 10 -5.16 11.67 -5.18
CA PHE A 10 -4.68 10.64 -4.25
C PHE A 10 -3.54 9.81 -4.88
N LEU A 11 -3.69 9.42 -6.14
CA LEU A 11 -2.71 8.61 -6.86
C LEU A 11 -1.38 9.35 -7.05
N ALA A 12 -1.43 10.64 -7.38
CA ALA A 12 -0.24 11.48 -7.44
C ALA A 12 0.47 11.54 -6.08
N MET A 13 -0.27 11.85 -5.01
CA MET A 13 0.28 11.87 -3.65
C MET A 13 0.89 10.52 -3.23
N ALA A 14 0.19 9.41 -3.51
CA ALA A 14 0.66 8.08 -3.17
C ALA A 14 1.95 7.72 -3.92
N THR A 15 2.04 8.10 -5.20
CA THR A 15 3.21 7.90 -6.05
C THR A 15 4.40 8.73 -5.55
N ASP A 16 4.20 10.00 -5.21
CA ASP A 16 5.26 10.87 -4.66
C ASP A 16 5.82 10.30 -3.34
N VAL A 17 4.93 9.92 -2.42
CA VAL A 17 5.32 9.30 -1.14
C VAL A 17 6.04 7.97 -1.37
N PHE A 18 5.57 7.17 -2.33
CA PHE A 18 6.23 5.93 -2.71
C PHE A 18 7.65 6.20 -3.22
N ILE A 19 7.83 7.13 -4.15
CA ILE A 19 9.14 7.42 -4.74
C ILE A 19 10.13 7.93 -3.71
N GLN A 20 9.67 8.85 -2.84
CA GLN A 20 10.49 9.33 -1.74
C GLN A 20 10.93 8.18 -0.83
N LYS A 21 9.98 7.39 -0.30
CA LYS A 21 10.30 6.30 0.65
C LYS A 21 11.08 5.16 0.01
N ASP A 22 10.76 4.78 -1.22
CA ASP A 22 11.49 3.74 -1.95
C ASP A 22 12.91 4.19 -2.27
N THR A 23 13.16 5.49 -2.44
CA THR A 23 14.52 6.02 -2.57
C THR A 23 15.24 6.02 -1.22
N ASP A 24 14.64 6.61 -0.18
CA ASP A 24 15.23 6.77 1.16
C ASP A 24 15.56 5.42 1.82
N TYR A 25 14.71 4.42 1.59
CA TYR A 25 14.92 3.06 2.10
C TYR A 25 15.50 2.11 1.05
N ASP A 26 15.89 2.61 -0.12
CA ASP A 26 16.54 1.86 -1.20
C ASP A 26 15.71 0.60 -1.57
N SER A 27 14.41 0.75 -1.78
CA SER A 27 13.47 -0.34 -2.11
C SER A 27 13.48 -1.50 -1.08
N ARG A 28 13.71 -1.21 0.21
CA ARG A 28 13.79 -2.22 1.29
C ARG A 28 12.59 -3.16 1.33
N PHE A 29 11.38 -2.65 1.15
CA PHE A 29 10.17 -3.47 1.19
C PHE A 29 10.13 -4.49 0.03
N MET A 30 10.38 -4.02 -1.20
CA MET A 30 10.48 -4.90 -2.38
C MET A 30 11.60 -5.94 -2.25
N ARG A 31 12.77 -5.54 -1.74
CA ARG A 31 13.85 -6.51 -1.41
C ARG A 31 13.43 -7.51 -0.35
N GLY A 32 12.71 -7.06 0.66
CA GLY A 32 12.18 -7.91 1.72
C GLY A 32 11.28 -8.99 1.13
N MET A 33 10.35 -8.62 0.24
CA MET A 33 9.48 -9.58 -0.43
C MET A 33 10.23 -10.59 -1.30
N MET A 34 11.37 -10.21 -1.89
CA MET A 34 12.21 -11.14 -2.66
C MET A 34 13.01 -12.12 -1.79
N LYS A 35 13.30 -11.77 -0.53
CA LYS A 35 14.18 -12.55 0.36
C LYS A 35 13.43 -13.33 1.43
N LEU A 36 12.25 -12.88 1.80
CA LEU A 36 11.42 -13.43 2.87
C LEU A 36 10.11 -13.96 2.31
N ASP A 37 9.25 -14.51 3.17
CA ASP A 37 7.86 -14.79 2.80
C ASP A 37 7.12 -13.47 2.51
N ALA A 38 6.96 -13.16 1.21
CA ALA A 38 6.40 -11.90 0.74
C ALA A 38 5.00 -11.64 1.29
N ARG A 39 4.18 -12.69 1.40
CA ARG A 39 2.81 -12.59 1.92
C ARG A 39 2.83 -12.18 3.38
N THR A 40 3.59 -12.87 4.22
CA THR A 40 3.71 -12.59 5.65
C THR A 40 4.28 -11.19 5.89
N LEU A 41 5.31 -10.80 5.13
CA LEU A 41 5.87 -9.45 5.22
C LEU A 41 4.84 -8.37 4.87
N TRP A 42 4.08 -8.58 3.80
CA TRP A 42 3.01 -7.66 3.39
C TRP A 42 1.89 -7.60 4.43
N GLU A 43 1.39 -8.75 4.90
CA GLU A 43 0.35 -8.83 5.93
C GLU A 43 0.77 -8.05 7.19
N TRP A 44 2.01 -8.21 7.64
CA TRP A 44 2.53 -7.51 8.82
C TRP A 44 2.58 -5.99 8.65
N GLU A 45 3.06 -5.49 7.51
CA GLU A 45 3.11 -4.04 7.26
C GLU A 45 1.70 -3.43 7.08
N VAL A 46 0.79 -4.17 6.46
CA VAL A 46 -0.62 -3.77 6.32
C VAL A 46 -1.32 -3.71 7.67
N ASP A 47 -1.20 -4.76 8.49
CA ASP A 47 -1.90 -4.85 9.78
C ASP A 47 -1.46 -3.72 10.72
N LYS A 48 -0.17 -3.37 10.74
CA LYS A 48 0.31 -2.21 11.51
C LYS A 48 -0.40 -0.91 11.15
N LYS A 49 -0.63 -0.66 9.86
CA LYS A 49 -1.28 0.57 9.39
C LYS A 49 -2.78 0.54 9.69
N LEU A 50 -3.43 -0.61 9.50
CA LEU A 50 -4.84 -0.81 9.85
C LEU A 50 -5.08 -0.65 11.36
N ASP A 51 -4.24 -1.22 12.21
CA ASP A 51 -4.36 -1.13 13.66
C ASP A 51 -4.20 0.30 14.17
N ARG A 52 -3.36 1.11 13.50
CA ARG A 52 -3.27 2.55 13.77
C ARG A 52 -4.54 3.27 13.40
N LEU A 53 -5.10 3.00 12.22
CA LEU A 53 -6.38 3.59 11.80
C LEU A 53 -7.52 3.20 12.75
N ARG A 54 -7.61 1.93 13.15
CA ARG A 54 -8.56 1.43 14.16
C ARG A 54 -8.39 2.14 15.51
N THR A 55 -7.14 2.29 15.94
CA THR A 55 -6.81 2.99 17.19
C THR A 55 -7.25 4.45 17.14
N TRP A 56 -6.95 5.13 16.03
CA TRP A 56 -7.39 6.51 15.83
C TRP A 56 -8.91 6.64 15.82
N LEU A 57 -9.63 5.74 15.13
CA LEU A 57 -11.09 5.73 15.13
C LEU A 57 -11.68 5.52 16.53
N THR A 58 -11.01 4.73 17.38
CA THR A 58 -11.49 4.43 18.73
C THR A 58 -11.13 5.52 19.74
N ARG A 59 -9.94 6.10 19.62
CA ARG A 59 -9.34 6.97 20.65
C ARG A 59 -9.28 8.45 20.26
N GLY A 60 -9.44 8.77 18.97
CA GLY A 60 -9.31 10.13 18.43
C GLY A 60 -7.87 10.64 18.31
N GLU A 61 -6.87 9.88 18.79
CA GLU A 61 -5.47 10.26 18.78
C GLU A 61 -4.55 9.10 18.37
N LEU A 62 -3.44 9.43 17.72
CA LEU A 62 -2.36 8.49 17.41
C LEU A 62 -1.21 8.70 18.40
N LEU A 63 -0.71 7.60 18.98
CA LEU A 63 0.38 7.63 19.96
C LEU A 63 1.73 8.04 19.35
N VAL A 64 1.85 7.99 18.02
CA VAL A 64 3.07 8.35 17.27
C VAL A 64 2.91 9.76 16.73
N LYS A 65 3.64 10.72 17.31
CA LYS A 65 3.47 12.18 17.06
C LYS A 65 3.60 12.63 15.60
N GLU A 66 4.26 11.84 14.74
CA GLU A 66 4.56 12.23 13.35
C GLU A 66 3.78 11.42 12.30
N GLU A 67 3.02 10.39 12.69
CA GLU A 67 2.21 9.60 11.76
C GLU A 67 0.73 9.93 11.95
N GLY A 68 0.12 10.59 10.96
CA GLY A 68 -1.31 10.85 10.89
C GLY A 68 -2.10 9.75 10.18
N VAL A 69 -3.42 9.90 10.14
CA VAL A 69 -4.34 9.09 9.33
C VAL A 69 -3.90 9.10 7.86
N GLU A 70 -3.58 10.28 7.32
CA GLU A 70 -3.14 10.47 5.93
C GLU A 70 -1.96 9.55 5.59
N ASN A 71 -0.89 9.62 6.39
CA ASN A 71 0.32 8.81 6.21
C ASN A 71 0.01 7.32 6.31
N SER A 72 -0.90 6.93 7.21
CA SER A 72 -1.26 5.53 7.40
C SER A 72 -2.05 4.97 6.21
N VAL A 73 -2.98 5.73 5.65
CA VAL A 73 -3.74 5.31 4.46
C VAL A 73 -2.83 5.22 3.23
N VAL A 74 -1.97 6.22 3.02
CA VAL A 74 -1.03 6.21 1.88
C VAL A 74 -0.04 5.06 1.98
N ASP A 75 0.55 4.81 3.16
CA ASP A 75 1.48 3.70 3.34
C ASP A 75 0.79 2.35 3.15
N LEU A 76 -0.40 2.18 3.71
CA LEU A 76 -1.22 0.99 3.54
C LEU A 76 -1.44 0.71 2.05
N PHE A 77 -1.83 1.73 1.27
CA PHE A 77 -2.02 1.62 -0.17
C PHE A 77 -0.72 1.27 -0.89
N ASN A 78 0.37 1.98 -0.58
CA ASN A 78 1.68 1.76 -1.20
C ASN A 78 2.22 0.35 -0.96
N TYR A 79 2.00 -0.23 0.22
CA TYR A 79 2.35 -1.62 0.50
C TYR A 79 1.49 -2.60 -0.30
N THR A 80 0.18 -2.36 -0.42
CA THR A 80 -0.69 -3.17 -1.27
C THR A 80 -0.25 -3.13 -2.74
N VAL A 81 0.06 -1.96 -3.29
CA VAL A 81 0.50 -1.80 -4.68
C VAL A 81 1.79 -2.59 -4.93
N GLN A 82 2.79 -2.43 -4.07
CA GLN A 82 4.07 -3.13 -4.19
C GLN A 82 3.88 -4.66 -4.11
N TYR A 83 3.04 -5.15 -3.21
CA TYR A 83 2.74 -6.57 -3.10
C TYR A 83 2.01 -7.12 -4.33
N VAL A 84 1.00 -6.39 -4.83
CA VAL A 84 0.28 -6.79 -6.05
C VAL A 84 1.23 -6.83 -7.25
N TYR A 85 2.09 -5.83 -7.40
CA TYR A 85 3.14 -5.84 -8.43
C TYR A 85 4.05 -7.06 -8.28
N TYR A 86 4.52 -7.32 -7.05
CA TYR A 86 5.38 -8.47 -6.75
C TYR A 86 4.73 -9.79 -7.17
N VAL A 87 3.48 -10.00 -6.76
CA VAL A 87 2.71 -11.20 -7.12
C VAL A 87 2.52 -11.30 -8.64
N GLN A 88 2.17 -10.23 -9.32
CA GLN A 88 1.93 -10.26 -10.78
C GLN A 88 3.21 -10.57 -11.57
N VAL A 89 4.34 -9.97 -11.20
CA VAL A 89 5.56 -10.02 -12.01
C VAL A 89 6.47 -11.18 -11.62
N TYR A 90 6.62 -11.46 -10.32
CA TYR A 90 7.58 -12.44 -9.82
C TYR A 90 6.94 -13.78 -9.43
N VAL A 91 5.67 -13.78 -9.01
CA VAL A 91 4.94 -15.02 -8.66
C VAL A 91 4.10 -15.52 -9.83
N ASN A 92 3.39 -14.68 -10.57
CA ASN A 92 2.50 -15.15 -11.65
C ASN A 92 3.13 -15.02 -13.04
N GLY A 93 4.22 -14.26 -13.17
CA GLY A 93 4.96 -14.09 -14.42
C GLY A 93 5.90 -15.25 -14.71
N MET A 94 6.32 -15.40 -15.98
CA MET A 94 7.28 -16.42 -16.46
C MET A 94 8.72 -16.26 -15.91
N ASN A 95 8.96 -15.38 -14.94
CA ASN A 95 10.28 -15.13 -14.35
C ASN A 95 10.67 -16.09 -13.21
N TYR A 96 9.93 -17.19 -13.02
CA TYR A 96 10.30 -18.30 -12.12
C TYR A 96 11.75 -18.81 -12.33
N LEU A 97 12.34 -18.55 -13.50
CA LEU A 97 13.68 -19.00 -13.89
C LEU A 97 14.79 -17.96 -13.68
N LYS A 98 14.50 -16.74 -13.22
CA LYS A 98 15.53 -15.73 -12.91
C LYS A 98 15.40 -15.25 -11.47
N PRO A 99 16.36 -15.57 -10.59
CA PRO A 99 16.30 -15.12 -9.21
C PRO A 99 16.33 -13.59 -9.17
N HIS A 100 15.38 -13.01 -8.44
CA HIS A 100 15.56 -11.81 -7.61
C HIS A 100 16.21 -10.59 -8.28
N ASN A 101 15.96 -10.33 -9.57
CA ASN A 101 16.47 -9.11 -10.19
C ASN A 101 15.58 -7.91 -9.81
N ILE A 102 15.94 -7.24 -8.72
CA ILE A 102 15.31 -5.99 -8.30
C ILE A 102 15.64 -4.81 -9.24
N GLN A 103 16.67 -4.94 -10.08
CA GLN A 103 17.08 -3.87 -10.99
C GLN A 103 15.93 -3.45 -11.91
N GLY A 104 15.14 -4.40 -12.41
CA GLY A 104 13.95 -4.09 -13.23
C GLY A 104 12.86 -3.31 -12.47
N TRP A 105 12.75 -3.51 -11.15
CA TRP A 105 11.93 -2.65 -10.29
C TRP A 105 12.57 -1.27 -10.17
N GLN A 106 13.84 -1.19 -9.75
CA GLN A 106 14.53 0.06 -9.45
C GLN A 106 14.63 1.02 -10.65
N GLU A 107 14.88 0.49 -11.84
CA GLU A 107 15.02 1.26 -13.09
C GLU A 107 13.70 1.92 -13.53
N LYS A 108 12.56 1.33 -13.17
CA LYS A 108 11.24 1.78 -13.63
C LYS A 108 10.24 1.88 -12.48
N ARG A 109 10.72 2.13 -11.25
CA ARG A 109 9.94 2.00 -10.01
C ARG A 109 8.65 2.82 -10.04
N GLU A 110 8.73 4.08 -10.46
CA GLU A 110 7.59 4.99 -10.57
C GLU A 110 6.55 4.46 -11.56
N ARG A 111 7.00 4.15 -12.78
CA ARG A 111 6.15 3.61 -13.83
C ARG A 111 5.49 2.28 -13.41
N ASN A 112 6.27 1.39 -12.81
CA ASN A 112 5.81 0.08 -12.36
C ASN A 112 4.78 0.21 -11.24
N PHE A 113 5.04 1.08 -10.26
CA PHE A 113 4.14 1.40 -9.17
C PHE A 113 2.84 2.01 -9.70
N TYR A 114 2.93 3.10 -10.47
CA TYR A 114 1.78 3.82 -11.02
C TYR A 114 0.91 2.91 -11.89
N HIS A 115 1.51 2.03 -12.68
CA HIS A 115 0.79 1.07 -13.51
C HIS A 115 -0.12 0.14 -12.70
N VAL A 116 0.32 -0.29 -11.51
CA VAL A 116 -0.50 -1.14 -10.63
C VAL A 116 -1.46 -0.29 -9.80
N ALA A 117 -0.99 0.82 -9.25
CA ALA A 117 -1.78 1.73 -8.42
C ALA A 117 -3.01 2.30 -9.14
N SER A 118 -2.87 2.72 -10.40
CA SER A 118 -3.96 3.25 -11.23
C SER A 118 -5.11 2.27 -11.48
N LYS A 119 -4.84 0.96 -11.35
CA LYS A 119 -5.81 -0.14 -11.50
C LYS A 119 -6.44 -0.60 -10.17
N LEU A 120 -5.94 -0.11 -9.03
CA LEU A 120 -6.53 -0.41 -7.72
C LEU A 120 -7.47 0.73 -7.35
N LYS A 121 -8.66 0.76 -7.95
CA LYS A 121 -9.66 1.77 -7.60
C LYS A 121 -10.08 1.64 -6.14
N PRO A 122 -10.55 2.72 -5.48
CA PRO A 122 -10.79 2.72 -4.03
C PRO A 122 -11.64 1.53 -3.54
N GLU A 123 -12.78 1.26 -4.20
CA GLU A 123 -13.67 0.16 -3.79
C GLU A 123 -13.07 -1.21 -4.06
N GLU A 124 -12.31 -1.35 -5.15
CA GLU A 124 -11.61 -2.59 -5.50
C GLU A 124 -10.50 -2.89 -4.50
N TRP A 125 -9.78 -1.85 -4.06
CA TRP A 125 -8.74 -1.96 -3.05
C TRP A 125 -9.32 -2.36 -1.68
N VAL A 126 -10.42 -1.73 -1.26
CA VAL A 126 -11.11 -2.11 -0.01
C VAL A 126 -11.62 -3.55 -0.09
N LYS A 127 -12.23 -3.96 -1.21
CA LYS A 127 -12.63 -5.36 -1.45
C LYS A 127 -11.43 -6.31 -1.44
N PHE A 128 -10.29 -5.89 -1.98
CA PHE A 128 -9.06 -6.67 -1.93
C PHE A 128 -8.63 -6.91 -0.48
N LEU A 129 -8.55 -5.86 0.35
CA LEU A 129 -8.20 -5.98 1.78
C LEU A 129 -9.16 -6.92 2.53
N GLU A 130 -10.46 -6.81 2.25
CA GLU A 130 -11.48 -7.69 2.83
C GLU A 130 -11.30 -9.15 2.38
N SER A 131 -11.07 -9.39 1.08
CA SER A 131 -10.84 -10.74 0.54
C SER A 131 -9.55 -11.40 1.07
N LYS A 132 -8.59 -10.59 1.52
CA LYS A 132 -7.35 -11.04 2.18
C LYS A 132 -7.48 -11.15 3.70
N GLY A 133 -8.69 -10.95 4.23
CA GLY A 133 -9.00 -11.03 5.67
C GLY A 133 -8.30 -9.95 6.50
N ARG A 134 -7.83 -8.87 5.89
CA ARG A 134 -7.13 -7.77 6.58
C ARG A 134 -8.11 -6.82 7.27
N ILE A 135 -9.27 -6.64 6.65
CA ILE A 135 -10.41 -5.95 7.23
C ILE A 135 -11.64 -6.86 7.24
N GLN A 136 -12.51 -6.72 8.23
CA GLN A 136 -13.72 -7.51 8.38
C GLN A 136 -14.91 -6.89 7.65
N LYS A 137 -15.97 -7.68 7.45
CA LYS A 137 -17.18 -7.24 6.73
C LYS A 137 -17.87 -6.07 7.43
N GLU A 138 -17.87 -6.10 8.75
CA GLU A 138 -18.54 -5.20 9.69
C GLU A 138 -17.76 -3.90 9.97
N GLU A 139 -16.50 -3.77 9.54
CA GLU A 139 -15.67 -2.57 9.74
C GLU A 139 -16.09 -1.39 8.83
N ARG A 140 -17.38 -1.01 8.87
CA ARG A 140 -17.99 -0.01 7.98
C ARG A 140 -17.33 1.36 8.07
N VAL A 141 -17.00 1.80 9.29
CA VAL A 141 -16.39 3.12 9.52
C VAL A 141 -14.96 3.16 8.98
N LEU A 142 -14.18 2.09 9.16
CA LEU A 142 -12.84 1.99 8.58
C LEU A 142 -12.89 1.98 7.06
N LYS A 143 -13.81 1.20 6.47
CA LYS A 143 -14.03 1.18 5.00
C LYS A 143 -14.39 2.56 4.47
N ALA A 144 -15.31 3.26 5.13
CA ALA A 144 -15.68 4.63 4.77
C ALA A 144 -14.48 5.57 4.85
N LEU A 145 -13.69 5.53 5.92
CA LEU A 145 -12.49 6.34 6.07
C LEU A 145 -11.49 6.14 4.92
N LEU A 146 -11.24 4.87 4.54
CA LEU A 146 -10.33 4.53 3.44
C LEU A 146 -10.83 5.08 2.09
N LEU A 147 -12.11 4.89 1.79
CA LEU A 147 -12.73 5.37 0.55
C LEU A 147 -12.72 6.90 0.48
N GLU A 148 -13.17 7.54 1.56
CA GLU A 148 -13.28 8.99 1.65
C GLU A 148 -11.90 9.64 1.45
N PHE A 149 -10.84 9.05 2.03
CA PHE A 149 -9.47 9.55 1.91
C PHE A 149 -8.89 9.39 0.50
N MET A 150 -9.40 8.46 -0.31
CA MET A 150 -9.00 8.30 -1.71
C MET A 150 -9.86 9.13 -2.68
N GLY A 151 -10.76 9.98 -2.17
CA GLY A 151 -11.65 10.79 -3.00
C GLY A 151 -12.80 10.02 -3.63
N ALA A 152 -13.27 8.93 -2.98
CA ALA A 152 -14.47 8.17 -3.34
C ALA A 152 -15.64 8.46 -2.39
#